data_AF-A0A9D1AGU6-F1
#
_entry.id   AF-A0A9D1AGU6-F1
#
_cell.length_a   1.000
_cell.length_b   1.000
_cell.length_c   1.000
_cell.angle_alpha   90.00
_cell.angle_beta   90.00
_cell.angle_gamma   90.00
#
_symmetry.space_group_name_H-M   'P 1'
#
loop_
_entity.id
_entity.type
_entity.pdbx_description
1 polymer ?
#
loop_
_entity_poly.entity_id
_entity_poly.type
_entity_poly.pdbx_seq_one_letter_code
_entity_poly.pdbx_strand_id
1 'polypeptide(L)'
;MEREVIAYKADYKKSSAVVVVLLPLMIICLVVLSVISFADDDDFGIVYGTTYLAFALVVLGVFILYCVQMFHTHAKCPNEVIVREGDELIFIKDRFKAADIKDIQYQRDRAGRWGFYYSSGQIKVFLNDGRVLKCWGIKDVEQVHGRLIGLIARSNTSVSEEKEEQNG
;
A
#
# COMPACT_ATOMS: atom_id res chain seq x y z
N MET A 1 4.03 -6.50 -29.56
CA MET A 1 4.31 -5.60 -28.42
C MET A 1 4.41 -6.47 -27.18
N GLU A 2 5.60 -6.60 -26.61
CA GLU A 2 5.78 -7.32 -25.35
C GLU A 2 5.35 -6.40 -24.19
N ARG A 3 4.36 -6.84 -23.44
CA ARG A 3 3.87 -6.17 -22.23
C ARG A 3 4.61 -6.79 -21.04
N GLU A 4 5.43 -5.99 -20.35
CA GLU A 4 6.19 -6.44 -19.19
C GLU A 4 5.68 -5.72 -17.93
N VAL A 5 5.29 -6.47 -16.89
CA VAL A 5 4.90 -5.87 -15.61
C VAL A 5 6.14 -5.69 -14.75
N ILE A 6 6.46 -4.44 -14.41
CA ILE A 6 7.65 -4.08 -13.62
C ILE A 6 7.33 -4.08 -12.13
N ALA A 7 6.15 -3.61 -11.74
CA ALA A 7 5.77 -3.47 -10.34
C ALA A 7 4.38 -4.03 -10.07
N TYR A 8 4.31 -4.87 -9.04
CA TYR A 8 3.06 -5.40 -8.50
C TYR A 8 2.70 -4.71 -7.19
N LYS A 9 1.41 -4.65 -6.92
CA LYS A 9 0.89 -4.34 -5.60
C LYS A 9 1.29 -5.43 -4.60
N ALA A 10 1.59 -5.02 -3.37
CA ALA A 10 1.84 -5.93 -2.26
C ALA A 10 0.54 -6.64 -1.87
N ASP A 11 0.59 -7.97 -1.88
CA ASP A 11 -0.51 -8.80 -1.42
C ASP A 11 -0.75 -8.64 0.08
N TYR A 12 -2.01 -8.73 0.48
CA TYR A 12 -2.33 -8.86 1.90
C TYR A 12 -1.97 -10.24 2.40
N LYS A 13 -1.20 -10.32 3.48
CA LYS A 13 -1.12 -11.57 4.26
C LYS A 13 -2.53 -11.89 4.76
N LYS A 14 -3.02 -13.10 4.49
CA LYS A 14 -4.29 -13.60 5.04
C LYS A 14 -4.37 -13.43 6.57
N SER A 15 -3.22 -13.46 7.27
CA SER A 15 -3.14 -13.21 8.70
C SER A 15 -3.56 -11.79 9.11
N SER A 16 -3.36 -10.78 8.28
CA SER A 16 -3.86 -9.42 8.56
C SER A 16 -5.39 -9.38 8.48
N ALA A 17 -6.00 -10.06 7.50
CA ALA A 17 -7.46 -10.19 7.43
C ALA A 17 -8.00 -10.95 8.65
N VAL A 18 -7.28 -11.97 9.11
CA VAL A 18 -7.63 -12.71 10.34
C VAL A 18 -7.57 -11.79 11.57
N VAL A 19 -6.55 -10.94 11.72
CA VAL A 19 -6.50 -9.96 12.83
C VAL A 19 -7.64 -8.95 12.73
N VAL A 20 -7.94 -8.46 11.52
CA VAL A 20 -9.08 -7.57 11.28
C VAL A 20 -10.40 -8.23 11.68
N VAL A 21 -10.57 -9.54 11.51
CA VAL A 21 -11.82 -10.21 11.90
C VAL A 21 -11.84 -10.61 13.38
N LEU A 22 -10.73 -11.12 13.93
CA LEU A 22 -10.68 -11.67 15.29
C LEU A 22 -10.68 -10.58 16.36
N LEU A 23 -10.03 -9.45 16.12
CA LEU A 23 -9.93 -8.37 17.11
C LEU A 23 -11.30 -7.75 17.46
N PRO A 24 -12.18 -7.39 16.50
CA PRO A 24 -13.54 -6.93 16.82
C PRO A 24 -14.39 -8.05 17.44
N LEU A 25 -14.25 -9.30 17.01
CA LEU A 25 -14.93 -10.45 17.62
C LEU A 25 -14.56 -10.60 19.11
N MET A 26 -13.28 -10.44 19.43
CA MET A 26 -12.78 -10.46 20.81
C MET A 26 -13.33 -9.29 21.63
N ILE A 27 -13.36 -8.08 21.06
CA ILE A 27 -13.95 -6.90 21.74
C ILE A 27 -15.43 -7.12 22.02
N ILE A 28 -16.20 -7.60 21.03
CA ILE A 28 -17.63 -7.92 21.19
C ILE A 28 -17.80 -8.97 22.28
N CYS A 29 -17.00 -10.04 22.29
CA CYS A 29 -17.03 -11.05 23.35
C CYS A 29 -16.78 -10.46 24.74
N LEU A 30 -15.79 -9.58 24.89
CA LEU A 30 -15.49 -8.93 26.16
C LEU A 30 -16.65 -8.06 26.67
N VAL A 31 -17.32 -7.35 25.76
CA VAL A 31 -18.49 -6.53 26.10
C VAL A 31 -19.69 -7.39 26.48
N VAL A 32 -19.92 -8.49 25.76
CA VAL A 32 -21.02 -9.41 26.09
C VAL A 32 -20.77 -10.09 27.44
N LEU A 33 -19.54 -10.55 27.69
CA LEU A 33 -19.17 -11.16 28.97
C LEU A 33 -19.29 -10.18 30.15
N SER A 34 -18.92 -8.91 29.96
CA SER A 34 -19.10 -7.92 31.01
C SER A 34 -20.58 -7.68 31.30
N VAL A 35 -21.43 -7.53 30.27
CA VAL A 35 -22.88 -7.37 30.45
C VAL A 35 -23.51 -8.57 31.17
N ILE A 36 -23.11 -9.81 30.81
CA ILE A 36 -23.60 -11.02 31.48
C ILE A 36 -23.16 -11.08 32.96
N SER A 37 -21.91 -10.73 33.25
CA SER A 37 -21.37 -10.79 34.62
C SER A 37 -22.03 -9.81 35.58
N PHE A 38 -22.65 -8.75 35.07
CA PHE A 38 -23.31 -7.71 35.87
C PHE A 38 -24.84 -7.73 35.75
N ALA A 39 -25.43 -8.77 35.15
CA ALA A 39 -26.86 -8.86 34.91
C ALA A 39 -27.70 -9.02 36.20
N ASP A 40 -27.10 -9.46 37.31
CA ASP A 40 -27.78 -9.72 38.58
C ASP A 40 -27.58 -8.60 39.64
N ASP A 41 -26.87 -7.51 39.31
CA ASP A 41 -26.46 -6.48 40.30
C ASP A 41 -27.01 -5.09 39.93
N ASP A 42 -28.19 -4.75 40.50
CA ASP A 42 -29.05 -3.64 40.09
C ASP A 42 -28.40 -2.24 40.21
N ASP A 43 -27.50 -2.04 41.19
CA ASP A 43 -26.83 -0.75 41.42
C ASP A 43 -25.48 -0.62 40.66
N PHE A 44 -24.90 -1.74 40.23
CA PHE A 44 -23.60 -1.79 39.55
C PHE A 44 -23.70 -1.75 38.02
N GLY A 45 -24.82 -2.18 37.45
CA GLY A 45 -25.01 -2.31 36.00
C GLY A 45 -24.98 -1.00 35.21
N ILE A 46 -25.47 0.11 35.76
CA ILE A 46 -25.64 1.37 35.00
C ILE A 46 -24.32 2.12 34.83
N VAL A 47 -23.56 2.33 35.91
CA VAL A 47 -22.30 3.11 35.86
C VAL A 47 -21.21 2.34 35.13
N TYR A 48 -21.03 1.05 35.43
CA TYR A 48 -20.03 0.24 34.73
C TYR A 48 -20.48 -0.13 33.32
N GLY A 49 -21.76 -0.45 33.11
CA GLY A 49 -22.30 -0.75 31.78
C GLY A 49 -22.12 0.42 30.81
N THR A 50 -22.41 1.65 31.24
CA THR A 50 -22.18 2.85 30.42
C THR A 50 -20.69 3.11 30.14
N THR A 51 -19.81 2.91 31.12
CA THR A 51 -18.37 3.12 30.95
C THR A 51 -17.74 2.09 30.01
N TYR A 52 -18.08 0.81 30.16
CA TYR A 52 -17.59 -0.26 29.28
C TYR A 52 -18.20 -0.15 27.87
N LEU A 53 -19.47 0.21 27.75
CA LEU A 53 -20.11 0.45 26.46
C LEU A 53 -19.45 1.64 25.73
N ALA A 54 -19.18 2.74 26.44
CA ALA A 54 -18.47 3.88 25.86
C ALA A 54 -17.08 3.49 25.36
N PHE A 55 -16.32 2.73 26.16
CA PHE A 55 -15.00 2.24 25.74
C PHE A 55 -15.10 1.30 24.53
N ALA A 56 -16.08 0.39 24.52
CA ALA A 56 -16.32 -0.50 23.39
C ALA A 56 -16.64 0.25 22.10
N LEU A 57 -17.48 1.29 22.17
CA LEU A 57 -17.83 2.13 21.04
C LEU A 57 -16.61 2.91 20.52
N VAL A 58 -15.75 3.41 21.41
CA VAL A 58 -14.50 4.07 21.03
C VAL A 58 -13.57 3.10 20.30
N VAL A 59 -13.35 1.91 20.86
CA VAL A 59 -12.49 0.90 20.23
C VAL A 59 -13.07 0.44 18.89
N LEU A 60 -14.39 0.22 18.82
CA LEU A 60 -15.09 -0.10 17.57
C LEU A 60 -14.95 1.03 16.55
N GLY A 61 -15.08 2.29 16.95
CA GLY A 61 -14.91 3.46 16.09
C GLY A 61 -13.50 3.56 15.52
N VAL A 62 -12.46 3.43 16.37
CA VAL A 62 -11.06 3.39 15.93
C VAL A 62 -10.82 2.24 14.96
N PHE A 63 -11.40 1.08 15.24
CA PHE A 63 -11.29 -0.10 14.38
C PHE A 63 -11.96 0.09 13.01
N ILE A 64 -13.16 0.67 12.96
CA ILE A 64 -13.85 1.01 11.71
C ILE A 64 -13.00 1.98 10.90
N LEU A 65 -12.48 3.04 11.54
CA LEU A 65 -11.59 4.01 10.88
C LEU A 65 -10.36 3.34 10.29
N TYR A 66 -9.73 2.42 11.03
CA TYR A 66 -8.61 1.63 10.54
C TYR A 66 -8.99 0.77 9.34
N CYS A 67 -10.14 0.08 9.37
CA CYS A 67 -10.63 -0.71 8.24
C CYS A 67 -10.92 0.14 7.00
N VAL A 68 -11.55 1.30 7.17
CA VAL A 68 -11.84 2.25 6.09
C VAL A 68 -10.54 2.78 5.48
N GLN A 69 -9.58 3.19 6.31
CA GLN A 69 -8.29 3.67 5.84
C GLN A 69 -7.53 2.57 5.08
N MET A 70 -7.56 1.34 5.59
CA MET A 70 -6.95 0.18 4.97
C MET A 70 -7.60 -0.13 3.62
N PHE A 71 -8.93 -0.22 3.57
CA PHE A 71 -9.66 -0.45 2.33
C PHE A 71 -9.42 0.67 1.31
N HIS A 72 -9.47 1.93 1.73
CA HIS A 72 -9.26 3.07 0.82
C HIS A 72 -7.83 3.15 0.27
N THR A 73 -6.83 2.83 1.09
CA THR A 73 -5.42 2.82 0.66
C THR A 73 -5.17 1.69 -0.35
N HIS A 74 -5.78 0.52 -0.13
CA HIS A 74 -5.58 -0.63 -1.00
C HIS A 74 -6.52 -0.68 -2.20
N ALA A 75 -7.74 -0.15 -2.13
CA ALA A 75 -8.67 -0.12 -3.27
C ALA A 75 -8.16 0.80 -4.40
N LYS A 76 -7.31 1.79 -4.08
CA LYS A 76 -6.84 2.78 -5.05
C LYS A 76 -5.63 2.35 -5.88
N CYS A 77 -4.74 1.48 -5.39
CA CYS A 77 -3.64 0.98 -6.23
C CYS A 77 -4.09 -0.32 -6.96
N PRO A 78 -4.03 -0.35 -8.31
CA PRO A 78 -4.29 -1.54 -9.11
C PRO A 78 -3.25 -2.64 -8.83
N ASN A 79 -3.57 -3.89 -9.20
CA ASN A 79 -2.65 -5.02 -8.97
C ASN A 79 -1.33 -4.86 -9.73
N GLU A 80 -1.39 -4.29 -10.93
CA GLU A 80 -0.23 -3.91 -11.74
C GLU A 80 -0.03 -2.40 -11.59
N VAL A 81 1.07 -2.00 -10.97
CA VAL A 81 1.32 -0.58 -10.64
C VAL A 81 2.15 0.08 -11.73
N ILE A 82 3.16 -0.64 -12.23
CA ILE A 82 4.04 -0.16 -13.30
C ILE A 82 4.12 -1.24 -14.37
N VAL A 83 3.76 -0.88 -15.59
CA VAL A 83 3.77 -1.75 -16.77
C VAL A 83 4.58 -1.08 -17.86
N ARG A 84 5.42 -1.83 -18.56
CA ARG A 84 6.09 -1.41 -19.78
C ARG A 84 5.34 -1.97 -20.99
N GLU A 85 4.99 -1.09 -21.91
CA GLU A 85 4.40 -1.43 -23.21
C GLU A 85 5.32 -0.88 -24.30
N GLY A 86 6.26 -1.69 -24.78
CA GLY A 86 7.30 -1.24 -25.72
C GLY A 86 8.23 -0.21 -25.08
N ASP A 87 8.21 1.03 -25.58
CA ASP A 87 9.04 2.14 -25.08
C ASP A 87 8.33 3.02 -24.04
N GLU A 88 7.04 2.77 -23.80
CA GLU A 88 6.26 3.50 -22.82
C GLU A 88 6.20 2.75 -21.48
N LEU A 89 6.26 3.54 -20.41
CA LEU A 89 5.99 3.13 -19.04
C LEU A 89 4.61 3.67 -18.64
N ILE A 90 3.79 2.79 -18.11
CA ILE A 90 2.47 3.07 -17.58
C ILE A 90 2.53 2.96 -16.07
N PHE A 91 2.32 4.07 -15.38
CA PHE A 91 2.21 4.12 -13.92
C PHE A 91 0.75 4.35 -13.55
N ILE A 92 0.07 3.30 -13.09
CA ILE A 92 -1.38 3.27 -12.79
C ILE A 92 -2.26 3.65 -14.00
N LYS A 93 -2.30 4.93 -14.37
CA LYS A 93 -3.07 5.50 -15.48
C LYS A 93 -2.26 6.47 -16.35
N ASP A 94 -1.11 6.94 -15.86
CA ASP A 94 -0.26 7.87 -16.58
C ASP A 94 0.74 7.12 -17.45
N ARG A 95 0.85 7.53 -18.72
CA ARG A 95 1.83 7.01 -19.69
C ARG A 95 2.96 8.03 -19.85
N PHE A 96 4.21 7.57 -19.87
CA PHE A 96 5.40 8.39 -20.10
C PHE A 96 6.54 7.52 -20.64
N LYS A 97 7.54 8.14 -21.26
CA LYS A 97 8.73 7.41 -21.73
C LYS A 97 9.76 7.28 -20.62
N ALA A 98 10.63 6.28 -20.69
CA ALA A 98 11.74 6.14 -19.75
C ALA A 98 12.67 7.38 -19.75
N ALA A 99 12.83 8.02 -20.90
CA ALA A 99 13.60 9.26 -21.06
C ALA A 99 12.99 10.47 -20.34
N ASP A 100 11.69 10.44 -20.02
CA ASP A 100 11.01 11.53 -19.31
C ASP A 100 11.27 11.46 -17.79
N ILE A 101 11.91 10.41 -17.29
CA ILE A 101 12.18 10.22 -15.88
C ILE A 101 13.42 11.01 -15.47
N LYS A 102 13.25 11.93 -14.53
CA LYS A 102 14.32 12.73 -13.94
C LYS A 102 15.00 12.02 -12.79
N ASP A 103 14.20 11.47 -11.87
CA ASP A 103 14.67 10.82 -10.65
C ASP A 103 13.62 9.80 -10.17
N ILE A 104 14.09 8.77 -9.47
CA ILE A 104 13.23 7.77 -8.83
C ILE A 104 13.67 7.59 -7.38
N GLN A 105 12.74 7.87 -6.47
CA GLN A 105 12.94 7.64 -5.05
C GLN A 105 12.04 6.51 -4.57
N TYR A 106 12.55 5.70 -3.66
CA TYR A 106 11.76 4.70 -2.96
C TYR A 106 11.86 4.89 -1.44
N GLN A 107 10.79 4.55 -0.75
CA GLN A 107 10.74 4.48 0.69
C GLN A 107 10.23 3.09 1.08
N ARG A 108 11.02 2.35 1.85
CA ARG A 108 10.56 1.07 2.42
C ARG A 108 9.65 1.35 3.60
N ASP A 109 8.52 0.67 3.64
CA ASP A 109 7.73 0.62 4.85
C ASP A 109 8.41 -0.35 5.81
N ARG A 110 8.95 0.16 6.92
CA ARG A 110 9.55 -0.66 8.00
C ARG A 110 8.49 -1.37 8.85
N ALA A 111 7.28 -1.59 8.32
CA ALA A 111 6.22 -2.36 8.97
C ALA A 111 6.63 -3.82 9.26
N GLY A 112 7.78 -4.28 8.73
CA GLY A 112 8.36 -5.60 8.96
C GLY A 112 8.81 -5.91 10.39
N ARG A 113 8.84 -4.96 11.35
CA ARG A 113 9.19 -5.31 12.75
C ARG A 113 8.14 -6.18 13.43
N TRP A 114 6.89 -6.16 12.94
CA TRP A 114 5.77 -6.91 13.50
C TRP A 114 5.16 -7.93 12.52
N GLY A 115 5.87 -8.37 11.47
CA GLY A 115 5.53 -9.58 10.70
C GLY A 115 4.17 -9.67 9.96
N PHE A 116 3.27 -8.70 10.11
CA PHE A 116 1.91 -8.73 9.56
C PHE A 116 1.80 -8.23 8.11
N TYR A 117 2.82 -7.57 7.57
CA TYR A 117 2.85 -7.03 6.21
C TYR A 117 4.05 -7.59 5.42
N TYR A 118 3.89 -7.78 4.10
CA TYR A 118 5.03 -8.00 3.19
C TYR A 118 5.96 -6.78 3.18
N SER A 119 7.15 -6.90 2.58
CA SER A 119 8.04 -5.80 2.19
C SER A 119 7.35 -4.86 1.20
N SER A 120 6.37 -4.08 1.69
CA SER A 120 5.75 -3.02 0.93
C SER A 120 6.59 -1.77 1.00
N GLY A 121 6.48 -0.93 -0.02
CA GLY A 121 7.07 0.39 -0.01
C GLY A 121 6.28 1.37 -0.86
N GLN A 122 6.78 2.60 -0.85
CA GLN A 122 6.34 3.66 -1.72
C GLN A 122 7.40 3.88 -2.80
N ILE A 123 6.95 4.08 -4.04
CA ILE A 123 7.79 4.63 -5.09
C ILE A 123 7.29 6.02 -5.48
N LYS A 124 8.23 6.92 -5.75
CA LYS A 124 8.01 8.25 -6.29
C LYS A 124 8.84 8.38 -7.57
N VAL A 125 8.17 8.66 -8.68
CA VAL A 125 8.79 8.94 -9.97
C VAL A 125 8.66 10.43 -10.22
N PHE A 126 9.79 11.09 -10.39
CA PHE A 126 9.88 12.50 -10.75
C PHE A 126 10.11 12.60 -12.25
N LEU A 127 9.21 13.28 -12.95
CA LEU A 127 9.31 13.48 -14.39
C LEU A 127 9.98 14.83 -14.71
N ASN A 128 10.56 14.92 -15.91
CA ASN A 128 11.21 16.12 -16.42
C ASN A 128 10.23 17.30 -16.57
N ASP A 129 8.94 17.01 -16.78
CA ASP A 129 7.86 18.01 -16.84
C ASP A 129 7.42 18.56 -15.47
N GLY A 130 8.06 18.09 -14.38
CA GLY A 130 7.77 18.51 -13.01
C GLY A 130 6.66 17.72 -12.32
N ARG A 131 5.99 16.80 -13.00
CA ARG A 131 5.00 15.90 -12.36
C ARG A 131 5.69 14.92 -11.43
N VAL A 132 5.00 14.58 -10.34
CA VAL A 132 5.45 13.59 -9.36
C VAL A 132 4.39 12.50 -9.24
N LEU A 133 4.73 11.30 -9.70
CA LEU A 133 3.87 10.13 -9.63
C LEU A 133 4.22 9.33 -8.38
N LYS A 134 3.22 8.97 -7.57
CA LYS A 134 3.43 8.23 -6.32
C LYS A 134 2.40 7.11 -6.16
N CYS A 135 2.84 5.92 -5.76
CA CYS A 135 1.97 4.82 -5.30
C CYS A 135 2.60 4.18 -4.06
N TRP A 136 1.70 3.79 -3.15
CA TRP A 136 2.01 3.08 -1.92
C TRP A 136 1.63 1.62 -2.05
N GLY A 137 2.25 0.75 -1.26
CA GLY A 137 1.91 -0.66 -1.25
C GLY A 137 2.46 -1.41 -2.46
N ILE A 138 3.65 -1.02 -2.94
CA ILE A 138 4.36 -1.75 -4.00
C ILE A 138 5.15 -2.89 -3.36
N LYS A 139 5.03 -4.08 -3.93
CA LYS A 139 5.77 -5.28 -3.52
C LYS A 139 7.24 -5.15 -3.93
N ASP A 140 8.15 -5.41 -3.00
CA ASP A 140 9.59 -5.47 -3.27
C ASP A 140 10.13 -4.21 -3.96
N VAL A 141 9.79 -3.04 -3.39
CA VAL A 141 10.07 -1.72 -3.96
C VAL A 141 11.55 -1.50 -4.35
N GLU A 142 12.48 -2.16 -3.67
CA GLU A 142 13.91 -2.10 -3.98
C GLU A 142 14.25 -2.79 -5.32
N GLN A 143 13.69 -3.98 -5.58
CA GLN A 143 13.85 -4.64 -6.88
C GLN A 143 13.19 -3.83 -8.00
N VAL A 144 12.00 -3.27 -7.73
CA VAL A 144 11.29 -2.40 -8.68
C VAL A 144 12.14 -1.17 -9.02
N HIS A 145 12.73 -0.52 -8.01
CA HIS A 145 13.63 0.61 -8.19
C HIS A 145 14.86 0.25 -9.03
N GLY A 146 15.53 -0.86 -8.71
CA GLY A 146 16.67 -1.34 -9.48
C GLY A 146 16.33 -1.64 -10.95
N ARG A 147 15.16 -2.26 -11.20
CA ARG A 147 14.66 -2.51 -12.56
C ARG A 147 14.40 -1.22 -13.33
N LEU A 148 13.76 -0.23 -12.70
CA LEU A 148 13.48 1.05 -13.35
C LEU A 148 14.76 1.84 -13.68
N ILE A 149 15.74 1.87 -12.78
CA ILE A 149 17.05 2.47 -13.07
C ILE A 149 17.72 1.76 -14.26
N GLY A 150 17.66 0.43 -14.29
CA GLY A 150 18.19 -0.35 -15.41
C GLY A 150 17.52 -0.03 -16.75
N LEU A 151 16.22 0.30 -16.75
CA LEU A 151 15.51 0.71 -17.95
C LEU A 151 15.91 2.11 -18.43
N ILE A 152 16.05 3.06 -17.50
CA ILE A 152 16.53 4.42 -17.81
C ILE A 152 17.94 4.39 -18.40
N ALA A 153 18.82 3.57 -17.81
CA ALA A 153 20.19 3.43 -18.29
C ALA A 153 20.21 2.92 -19.75
N ARG A 154 19.43 1.88 -20.07
CA ARG A 154 19.36 1.33 -21.43
C ARG A 154 18.76 2.31 -22.44
N SER A 155 17.72 3.06 -22.06
CA SER A 155 17.12 4.06 -22.97
C SER A 155 18.09 5.20 -23.29
N ASN A 156 18.96 5.57 -22.35
CA ASN A 156 19.96 6.61 -22.60
C ASN A 156 21.10 6.12 -23.51
N THR A 157 21.42 4.82 -23.47
CA THR A 157 22.42 4.22 -24.37
C THR A 157 21.92 4.13 -25.81
N SER A 158 20.68 3.67 -26.03
CA SER A 158 20.11 3.57 -27.39
C SER A 158 19.97 4.94 -28.09
N VAL A 159 19.68 6.01 -27.33
CA VAL A 159 19.63 7.39 -27.86
C VAL A 159 21.02 7.90 -28.28
N SER A 160 22.09 7.38 -27.67
CA SER A 160 23.46 7.76 -28.00
C SER A 160 23.93 7.08 -29.29
N GLU A 161 23.57 5.81 -29.48
CA GLU A 161 23.90 5.03 -30.68
C GLU A 161 23.17 5.54 -31.93
N GLU A 162 21.88 5.90 -31.82
CA GLU A 162 21.13 6.50 -32.95
C GLU A 162 21.69 7.86 -33.40
N LYS A 163 22.31 8.63 -32.48
CA LYS A 163 22.94 9.91 -32.80
C LYS A 163 24.31 9.75 -33.47
N GLU A 164 25.00 8.64 -33.24
CA GLU A 164 26.25 8.34 -33.93
C GLU A 164 25.99 7.84 -35.35
N GLU A 165 24.96 7.02 -35.56
CA GLU A 165 24.57 6.55 -36.91
C GLU A 165 23.99 7.65 -37.81
N GLN A 166 23.35 8.68 -37.26
CA GLN A 166 22.86 9.82 -38.06
C GLN A 166 23.93 10.84 -38.42
N ASN A 167 25.11 10.78 -37.79
CA ASN A 167 26.23 11.69 -38.04
C ASN A 167 27.41 11.02 -38.77
N GLY A 168 27.27 9.76 -39.18
CA GLY A 168 28.22 9.02 -40.03
C GLY A 168 27.74 8.93 -41.47
#